data_AF-A0A0U5FLH0-F1
#
_entry.id   AF-A0A0U5FLH0-F1
#
_cell.length_a   1.000
_cell.length_b   1.000
_cell.length_c   1.000
_cell.angle_alpha   90.00
_cell.angle_beta   90.00
_cell.angle_gamma   90.00
#
_symmetry.space_group_name_H-M   'P 1'
#
loop_
_entity.id
_entity.type
_entity.pdbx_description
1 polymer ?
#
loop_
_entity_poly.entity_id
_entity_poly.type
_entity_poly.pdbx_seq_one_letter_code
_entity_poly.pdbx_strand_id
1 'polypeptide(L)' 'LEGEKTDKSKVKLTIADDLSQTKFEIFKEDGKTLVSKKVTLKDKSSTEEKFNEKGETSEKTIVRANGTR' A
#
# COMPACT_ATOMS: atom_id res chain seq x y z
N LEU A 1 -7.20 8.37 6.66
CA LEU A 1 -7.73 9.22 5.58
C LEU A 1 -8.18 8.33 4.44
N GLU A 2 -9.28 8.66 3.77
CA GLU A 2 -9.87 7.85 2.69
C GLU A 2 -10.18 8.72 1.47
N GLY A 3 -10.23 8.11 0.29
CA GLY A 3 -10.52 8.80 -0.97
C GLY A 3 -10.88 7.83 -2.10
N GLU A 4 -11.20 8.37 -3.26
CA GLU A 4 -11.59 7.63 -4.45
C GLU A 4 -10.85 8.17 -5.68
N LYS A 5 -10.39 7.28 -6.56
CA LYS A 5 -9.77 7.63 -7.85
C LYS A 5 -10.84 7.85 -8.93
N THR A 6 -10.45 8.41 -10.07
CA THR A 6 -11.32 8.57 -11.24
C THR A 6 -11.83 7.25 -11.82
N ASP A 7 -11.10 6.14 -11.61
CA ASP A 7 -11.51 4.77 -11.97
C ASP A 7 -12.37 4.09 -10.89
N LYS A 8 -12.86 4.85 -9.91
CA LYS A 8 -13.64 4.42 -8.73
C LYS A 8 -12.92 3.49 -7.74
N SER A 9 -11.63 3.24 -7.94
CA SER A 9 -10.83 2.51 -6.94
C SER A 9 -10.81 3.29 -5.63
N LYS A 10 -10.96 2.59 -4.51
CA LYS A 10 -10.91 3.18 -3.17
C LYS A 10 -9.47 3.30 -2.70
N VAL A 11 -9.14 4.40 -2.03
CA VAL A 11 -7.80 4.69 -1.51
C VAL A 11 -7.87 4.89 -0.01
N LYS A 12 -6.95 4.29 0.72
CA LYS A 12 -6.82 4.45 2.17
C LYS A 12 -5.39 4.78 2.55
N LEU A 13 -5.21 5.87 3.28
CA LEU A 13 -3.97 6.23 3.93
C LEU A 13 -4.14 6.07 5.45
N THR A 14 -3.35 5.17 6.03
CA THR A 14 -3.25 4.95 7.48
C THR A 14 -1.88 5.43 7.94
N ILE A 15 -1.87 6.27 8.97
CA ILE A 15 -0.65 6.77 9.62
C ILE A 15 -0.68 6.19 11.03
N ALA A 16 0.39 5.53 11.47
CA ALA A 16 0.48 5.02 12.83
C ALA A 16 0.47 6.18 13.84
N ASP A 17 -0.10 5.97 15.03
CA ASP A 17 -0.23 7.01 16.06
C ASP A 17 1.14 7.57 16.52
N ASP A 18 2.16 6.72 16.51
CA ASP A 18 3.55 7.07 16.82
C ASP A 18 4.33 7.63 15.62
N LEU A 19 3.65 7.83 14.48
CA LEU A 19 4.20 8.29 13.20
C LEU A 19 5.34 7.40 12.66
N SER A 20 5.51 6.18 13.17
CA SER A 20 6.61 5.29 12.78
C SER A 20 6.42 4.65 11.39
N GLN A 21 5.19 4.69 10.88
CA GLN A 21 4.79 4.00 9.67
C GLN A 21 3.64 4.71 8.98
N THR A 22 3.68 4.70 7.65
CA THR A 22 2.50 4.96 6.81
C THR A 22 2.16 3.74 5.98
N LYS A 23 0.86 3.52 5.77
CA LYS A 23 0.33 2.47 4.90
C LYS A 23 -0.63 3.12 3.90
N PHE A 24 -0.32 2.96 2.62
CA PHE A 24 -1.13 3.44 1.50
C PHE A 24 -1.68 2.24 0.75
N GLU A 25 -2.99 2.08 0.75
CA GLU A 25 -3.72 0.95 0.16
C GLU A 25 -4.63 1.45 -0.95
N ILE A 26 -4.65 0.71 -2.06
CA ILE A 26 -5.62 0.89 -3.15
C ILE A 26 -6.42 -0.40 -3.24
N PHE A 27 -7.73 -0.24 -3.23
CA PHE A 27 -8.70 -1.32 -3.36
C PHE A 27 -9.48 -1.15 -4.67
N LYS A 28 -10.07 -2.25 -5.15
CA LYS A 28 -11.10 -2.20 -6.20
C LYS A 28 -12.29 -1.34 -5.75
N GLU A 29 -13.25 -1.10 -6.64
CA GLU A 29 -14.49 -0.36 -6.35
C GLU A 29 -15.27 -0.95 -5.16
N ASP A 30 -15.13 -2.26 -4.91
CA ASP A 30 -15.72 -2.97 -3.77
C ASP A 30 -15.18 -2.55 -2.39
N GLY A 31 -14.07 -1.79 -2.34
CA GLY A 31 -13.42 -1.33 -1.12
C GLY A 31 -12.80 -2.45 -0.26
N LYS A 32 -12.72 -3.67 -0.77
CA LYS A 32 -12.27 -4.88 -0.04
C LYS A 32 -11.09 -5.56 -0.71
N THR A 33 -11.16 -5.73 -2.03
CA THR A 33 -10.13 -6.42 -2.79
C THR A 33 -8.93 -5.50 -3.01
N LEU A 34 -7.78 -5.85 -2.46
CA LEU A 34 -6.56 -5.08 -2.65
C LEU A 34 -6.09 -5.15 -4.11
N VAL A 35 -5.63 -4.01 -4.62
CA VAL A 35 -4.93 -3.87 -5.91
C VAL A 35 -3.45 -3.65 -5.66
N SER A 36 -3.13 -2.75 -4.72
CA SER A 36 -1.75 -2.50 -4.31
C SER A 36 -1.68 -1.97 -2.88
N LYS A 37 -0.56 -2.24 -2.22
CA LYS A 37 -0.27 -1.76 -0.87
C LYS A 37 1.17 -1.31 -0.78
N LYS A 38 1.40 -0.10 -0.26
CA LYS A 38 2.72 0.43 0.06
C LYS A 38 2.81 0.71 1.55
N VAL A 39 3.78 0.10 2.21
CA VAL A 39 4.13 0.39 3.61
C VAL A 39 5.48 1.10 3.62
N THR A 40 5.56 2.24 4.28
CA THR A 40 6.82 2.99 4.46
C THR A 40 7.07 3.19 5.95
N LEU A 41 8.27 2.83 6.41
CA LEU A 41 8.69 2.94 7.80
C LEU A 41 9.51 4.22 8.04
N LYS A 42 9.70 4.58 9.31
CA LYS A 42 10.47 5.75 9.74
C LYS A 42 11.91 5.79 9.24
N ASP A 43 12.52 4.63 8.99
CA ASP A 43 13.87 4.49 8.44
C ASP A 43 13.93 4.71 6.92
N LYS A 44 12.79 5.07 6.32
CA LYS A 44 12.58 5.29 4.88
C LYS A 44 12.60 4.01 4.05
N SER A 45 12.73 2.84 4.67
CA SER A 45 12.50 1.58 3.97
C SER A 45 11.03 1.44 3.60
N SER A 46 10.76 0.68 2.53
CA SER A 46 9.39 0.45 2.09
C SER A 46 9.18 -0.96 1.56
N THR A 47 7.93 -1.40 1.59
CA THR A 47 7.45 -2.62 0.95
C THR A 47 6.28 -2.25 0.06
N GLU A 48 6.37 -2.62 -1.21
CA GLU A 48 5.30 -2.46 -2.20
C GLU A 48 4.82 -3.84 -2.63
N GLU A 49 3.52 -4.09 -2.47
CA GLU A 49 2.85 -5.34 -2.84
C GLU A 49 1.79 -5.03 -3.91
N LYS A 50 1.75 -5.82 -4.98
CA LYS A 50 0.64 -5.85 -5.95
C LYS A 50 -0.13 -7.15 -5.78
N PHE A 51 -1.41 -7.09 -6.08
CA PHE A 51 -2.33 -8.21 -5.90
C PHE A 51 -3.02 -8.57 -7.21
N ASN A 52 -3.25 -9.86 -7.43
CA ASN A 52 -4.03 -10.35 -8.56
C ASN A 52 -5.54 -10.14 -8.34
N GLU A 53 -6.36 -10.57 -9.29
CA GLU A 53 -7.81 -10.36 -9.22
C GLU A 53 -8.49 -11.05 -8.03
N LYS A 54 -7.88 -12.11 -7.50
CA LYS A 54 -8.33 -12.86 -6.32
C LYS A 54 -7.87 -12.24 -4.99
N GLY A 55 -7.07 -11.18 -5.03
CA GLY A 55 -6.48 -10.54 -3.85
C GLY A 55 -5.24 -11.25 -3.31
N GLU A 56 -4.62 -12.14 -4.09
CA GLU A 56 -3.37 -12.82 -3.72
C GLU A 56 -2.17 -12.00 -4.20
N THR A 57 -1.07 -12.00 -3.46
CA THR A 57 0.14 -11.25 -3.83
C THR A 57 0.74 -11.78 -5.13
N SER A 58 0.85 -10.92 -6.13
CA SER A 58 1.46 -11.23 -7.44
C SER A 58 2.89 -10.70 -7.54
N GLU A 59 3.20 -9.59 -6.88
CA GLU A 59 4.52 -8.98 -6.88
C GLU A 59 4.80 -8.38 -5.50
N LYS A 60 6.05 -8.51 -5.03
CA LYS A 60 6.52 -7.88 -3.80
C LYS A 60 7.90 -7.30 -4.02
N THR A 61 8.02 -5.99 -3.83
CA THR A 61 9.29 -5.27 -3.85
C THR A 61 9.56 -4.72 -2.45
N ILE A 62 10.75 -4.97 -1.94
CA ILE A 62 11.24 -4.39 -0.68
C ILE A 62 12.34 -3.42 -1.06
N VAL A 63 12.35 -2.22 -0.47
CA VAL A 63 13.43 -1.25 -0.63
C VAL A 63 13.97 -0.97 0.77
N ARG A 64 15.22 -1.34 1.02
CA ARG A 64 15.88 -1.05 2.31
C ARG A 64 16.22 0.44 2.40
N ALA A 65 16.52 0.92 3.61
CA ALA A 65 16.92 2.31 3.84
C ALA A 65 18.14 2.74 3.00
N ASN A 66 19.03 1.80 2.65
CA ASN A 66 20.19 2.03 1.79
C ASN A 66 19.88 1.93 0.28
N GLY A 67 18.62 1.80 -0.12
CA GLY A 67 18.17 1.76 -1.51
C GLY A 67 18.28 0.39 -2.20
N THR A 68 18.87 -0.63 -1.56
CA THR A 68 18.89 -1.99 -2.12
C THR A 68 17.49 -2.59 -2.19
N ARG A 69 17.26 -3.39 -3.23
CA ARG A 69 16.00 -4.08 -3.49
C ARG A 69 16.16 -5.57 -3.28
#